data_AF-A0A0C2BH64-F1
#
_entry.id   AF-A0A0C2BH64-F1
#
_cell.length_a   1.000
_cell.length_b   1.000
_cell.length_c   1.000
_cell.angle_alpha   90.00
_cell.angle_beta   90.00
_cell.angle_gamma   90.00
#
_symmetry.space_group_name_H-M   'P 1'
#
loop_
_entity.id
_entity.type
_entity.pdbx_description
1 polymer ?
#
loop_
_entity_poly.entity_id
_entity_poly.type
_entity_poly.pdbx_seq_one_letter_code
_entity_poly.pdbx_strand_id
1 'polypeptide(L)'
;MLWYVYGPGPNAQSPANFNDFRPFGGWTAPLVKQIGQNESICGVTANRDIYIVSETAKFTGMANYEKSEQIVVGSLGLGSVAPGKAEIKQ
;
A
#
# COMPACT_ATOMS: atom_id res chain seq x y z
N MET A 1 1.22 -5.07 20.30
CA MET A 1 1.76 -5.00 18.93
C MET A 1 3.00 -4.17 19.00
N LEU A 2 4.19 -4.78 19.03
CA LEU A 2 5.42 -4.00 19.13
C LEU A 2 5.80 -3.47 17.75
N TRP A 3 5.43 -2.21 17.55
CA TRP A 3 5.83 -1.36 16.44
C TRP A 3 7.29 -0.95 16.68
N TYR A 4 8.26 -1.72 16.19
CA TYR A 4 9.67 -1.36 16.35
C TYR A 4 10.08 -0.33 15.31
N VAL A 5 9.72 0.93 15.54
CA VAL A 5 10.46 2.08 15.01
C VAL A 5 11.42 2.55 16.11
N TYR A 6 12.62 3.00 15.78
CA TYR A 6 13.57 3.45 16.82
C TYR A 6 13.17 4.81 17.41
N GLY A 7 12.29 5.55 16.73
CA GLY A 7 11.78 6.84 17.17
C GLY A 7 11.22 7.67 16.01
N PRO A 8 10.86 8.94 16.27
CA PRO A 8 10.39 9.86 15.24
C PRO A 8 11.52 10.39 14.36
N GLY A 9 11.19 10.73 13.12
CA GLY A 9 12.07 11.36 12.16
C GLY A 9 12.90 10.37 11.33
N PRO A 10 13.57 10.87 10.29
CA PRO A 10 14.19 10.02 9.27
C PRO A 10 15.39 9.20 9.78
N ASN A 11 16.03 9.64 10.86
CA ASN A 11 17.21 8.96 11.41
C ASN A 11 16.85 7.81 12.37
N ALA A 12 15.57 7.65 12.71
CA ALA A 12 15.10 6.70 13.71
C ALA A 12 14.25 5.56 13.09
N GLN A 13 14.50 5.27 11.81
CA GLN A 13 13.82 4.22 11.07
C GLN A 13 14.37 2.84 11.37
N SER A 14 13.50 1.84 11.38
CA SER A 14 13.90 0.44 11.43
C SER A 14 14.00 -0.18 10.03
N PRO A 15 14.69 -1.32 9.86
CA PRO A 15 14.77 -1.99 8.58
C PRO A 15 13.38 -2.37 8.03
N ALA A 16 13.21 -2.18 6.72
CA ALA A 16 12.00 -2.51 5.96
C ALA A 16 11.84 -4.03 5.71
N ASN A 17 11.88 -4.82 6.78
CA ASN A 17 11.64 -6.26 6.78
C ASN A 17 11.04 -6.71 8.12
N PHE A 18 10.70 -8.00 8.21
CA PHE A 18 10.08 -8.60 9.39
C PHE A 18 11.04 -9.49 10.20
N ASN A 19 12.35 -9.39 10.00
CA ASN A 19 13.33 -10.29 10.63
C ASN A 19 13.40 -10.13 12.15
N ASP A 20 12.95 -8.99 12.67
CA ASP A 20 12.88 -8.65 14.09
C ASP A 20 11.52 -8.98 14.72
N PHE A 21 10.60 -9.61 13.98
CA PHE A 21 9.31 -10.03 14.51
C PHE A 21 9.47 -11.05 15.65
N ARG A 22 8.72 -10.82 16.73
CA ARG A 22 8.57 -11.74 17.86
C ARG A 22 7.10 -12.11 18.02
N PRO A 23 6.72 -13.39 18.01
CA PRO A 23 5.33 -13.81 18.23
C PRO A 23 4.78 -13.28 19.56
N PHE A 24 3.54 -12.80 19.57
CA PHE A 24 2.85 -12.34 20.78
C PHE A 24 1.34 -12.50 20.65
N GLY A 25 0.62 -12.77 21.75
CA GLY A 25 -0.84 -12.73 21.77
C GLY A 25 -1.55 -13.55 20.68
N GLY A 26 -1.02 -14.73 20.34
CA GLY A 26 -1.56 -15.60 19.28
C GLY A 26 -1.12 -15.27 17.85
N TRP A 27 -0.42 -14.14 17.64
CA TRP A 27 0.17 -13.79 16.35
C TRP A 27 1.48 -14.56 16.16
N THR A 28 1.47 -15.52 15.23
CA THR A 28 2.63 -16.35 14.87
C THR A 28 3.38 -15.84 13.65
N ALA A 29 2.76 -14.95 12.87
CA ALA A 29 3.34 -14.35 11.67
C ALA A 29 3.02 -12.84 11.60
N PRO A 30 3.93 -12.01 11.08
CA PRO A 30 3.69 -10.60 10.85
C PRO A 30 2.87 -10.37 9.57
N LEU A 31 2.04 -9.33 9.56
CA LEU A 31 1.33 -8.86 8.35
C LEU A 31 1.69 -7.43 7.98
N VAL A 32 1.97 -6.59 8.98
CA VAL A 32 2.27 -5.16 8.85
C VAL A 32 3.31 -4.74 9.90
N LYS A 33 4.16 -3.77 9.56
CA LYS A 33 5.15 -3.16 10.45
C LYS A 33 5.35 -1.69 10.09
N GLN A 34 5.29 -0.81 11.10
CA GLN A 34 5.76 0.57 10.95
C GLN A 34 7.28 0.60 11.00
N ILE A 35 7.88 1.22 9.99
CA ILE A 35 9.33 1.33 9.81
C ILE A 35 9.84 2.76 10.03
N GLY A 36 8.95 3.76 9.96
CA GLY A 36 9.27 5.16 10.15
C GLY A 36 8.08 5.96 10.69
N GLN A 37 8.35 7.01 11.46
CA GLN A 37 7.35 7.86 12.08
C GLN A 37 7.68 9.34 11.84
N ASN A 38 6.65 10.16 11.62
CA ASN A 38 6.81 11.63 11.52
C ASN A 38 7.82 12.04 10.44
N GLU A 39 7.69 11.46 9.25
CA GLU A 39 8.54 11.77 8.12
C GLU A 39 7.88 12.75 7.15
N SER A 40 8.64 13.71 6.64
CA SER A 40 8.18 14.63 5.60
C SER A 40 8.40 14.00 4.22
N ILE A 41 7.30 13.63 3.56
CA ILE A 41 7.29 13.06 2.21
C ILE A 41 6.51 14.02 1.33
N CYS A 42 7.20 14.66 0.38
CA CYS A 42 6.59 15.63 -0.53
C CYS A 42 5.80 16.75 0.19
N GLY A 43 6.27 17.19 1.37
CA GLY A 43 5.63 18.22 2.18
C GLY A 43 4.49 17.73 3.08
N VAL A 44 4.20 16.43 3.08
CA VAL A 44 3.21 15.81 3.98
C VAL A 44 3.92 15.02 5.07
N THR A 45 3.52 15.24 6.31
CA THR A 45 3.99 14.42 7.43
C THR A 45 3.23 13.09 7.47
N ALA A 46 3.95 11.97 7.35
CA ALA A 46 3.38 10.63 7.35
C ALA A 46 4.23 9.64 8.15
N ASN A 47 3.59 8.54 8.56
CA ASN A 47 4.30 7.34 9.00
C ASN A 47 4.49 6.42 7.79
N ARG A 48 5.51 5.58 7.83
CA ARG A 48 5.77 4.58 6.80
C ARG A 48 5.63 3.18 7.36
N ASP A 49 4.85 2.37 6.67
CA ASP A 49 4.57 0.99 7.00
C ASP A 49 4.96 0.07 5.84
N ILE A 50 5.38 -1.15 6.16
CA ILE A 50 5.49 -2.26 5.22
C ILE A 50 4.40 -3.27 5.53
N TYR A 51 3.90 -3.94 4.51
CA TYR A 51 2.89 -4.98 4.63
C TYR A 51 3.13 -6.10 3.62
N ILE A 52 2.68 -7.30 3.95
CA ILE A 52 2.76 -8.44 3.02
C ILE A 52 1.72 -8.24 1.93
N VAL A 53 2.20 -8.22 0.68
CA VAL A 53 1.36 -8.15 -0.52
C VAL A 53 1.33 -9.55 -1.14
N SER A 54 0.14 -10.14 -1.30
CA SER A 54 0.01 -11.37 -2.08
C SER A 54 0.47 -11.11 -3.52
N GLU A 55 0.97 -12.13 -4.22
CA GLU A 55 1.44 -11.95 -5.60
C GLU A 55 0.35 -11.39 -6.53
N THR A 56 -0.92 -11.69 -6.25
CA THR A 56 -2.09 -11.10 -6.92
C THR A 56 -2.24 -9.59 -6.75
N ALA A 57 -1.74 -9.01 -5.65
CA ALA A 57 -1.78 -7.58 -5.38
C ALA A 57 -0.51 -6.83 -5.85
N LYS A 58 0.54 -7.54 -6.28
CA LYS A 58 1.70 -6.91 -6.95
C LYS A 58 1.33 -6.38 -8.36
N PHE A 59 0.34 -6.99 -9.00
CA PHE A 59 -0.12 -6.61 -10.35
C PHE A 59 -1.04 -5.38 -10.38
N THR A 60 -1.57 -4.92 -9.24
CA THR A 60 -2.41 -3.71 -9.15
C THR A 60 -1.62 -2.44 -8.84
N GLY A 61 -0.33 -2.54 -8.48
CA GLY A 61 0.47 -1.42 -7.99
C GLY A 61 1.31 -0.66 -9.02
N MET A 62 1.53 -1.20 -10.22
CA MET A 62 2.30 -0.53 -11.29
C MET A 62 1.77 -0.96 -12.67
N ALA A 63 0.48 -0.75 -12.94
CA ALA A 63 0.08 -0.52 -14.33
C ALA A 63 0.74 0.80 -14.72
N ASN A 64 1.77 0.71 -15.56
CA ASN A 64 2.51 1.85 -16.08
C ASN A 64 1.54 2.96 -16.51
N TYR A 65 1.94 4.20 -16.26
CA TYR A 65 1.29 5.42 -16.73
C TYR A 65 1.44 5.52 -18.26
N GLU A 66 0.92 4.53 -18.99
CA GLU A 66 0.72 4.56 -20.42
C GLU A 66 -0.53 5.41 -20.64
N LYS A 67 -0.28 6.65 -21.04
CA LYS A 67 -1.28 7.62 -21.50
C LYS A 67 -2.18 6.98 -22.55
N SER A 68 -3.36 6.50 -22.16
CA SER A 68 -4.51 6.42 -23.07
C SER A 68 -5.81 6.63 -22.31
N GLU A 69 -6.70 7.36 -22.95
CA GLU A 69 -7.78 8.15 -22.39
C GLU A 69 -8.97 7.29 -21.96
N GLN A 70 -8.92 6.66 -20.79
CA GLN A 70 -10.14 6.06 -20.23
C GLN A 70 -10.27 6.30 -18.73
N ILE A 71 -11.15 7.25 -18.38
CA ILE A 71 -11.62 7.43 -17.01
C ILE A 71 -12.63 6.32 -16.72
N VAL A 72 -12.23 5.34 -15.90
CA VAL A 72 -13.14 4.30 -15.39
C VAL A 72 -13.69 4.78 -14.04
N VAL A 73 -15.00 5.02 -13.96
CA VAL A 73 -15.70 5.31 -12.70
C VAL A 73 -16.39 4.04 -12.22
N GLY A 74 -15.88 3.47 -11.12
CA GLY A 74 -16.48 2.33 -10.42
C GLY A 74 -15.52 1.13 -10.31
N SER A 75 -15.02 0.86 -9.11
CA SER A 75 -14.30 -0.37 -8.82
C SER A 75 -14.66 -0.87 -7.42
N LEU A 76 -15.63 -1.77 -7.34
CA LEU A 76 -15.73 -2.74 -6.24
C LEU A 76 -16.66 -3.89 -6.65
N GLY A 77 -16.09 -5.09 -6.81
CA GLY A 77 -16.87 -6.33 -6.89
C GLY A 77 -16.46 -7.28 -8.02
N LEU A 78 -16.32 -8.55 -7.67
CA LEU A 78 -16.12 -9.70 -8.54
C LEU A 78 -17.33 -9.84 -9.50
N GLY A 79 -17.27 -9.18 -10.66
CA GLY A 79 -18.30 -9.26 -11.70
C GLY A 79 -17.71 -8.79 -13.03
N SER A 80 -18.01 -9.52 -14.11
CA SER A 80 -17.51 -9.20 -15.45
C SER A 80 -17.94 -7.80 -15.87
N VAL A 81 -16.95 -6.92 -16.11
CA VAL A 81 -17.16 -5.59 -16.67
C VAL A 81 -17.64 -5.74 -18.11
N ALA A 82 -18.88 -5.35 -18.39
CA ALA A 82 -19.36 -5.21 -19.76
C ALA A 82 -18.88 -3.85 -20.32
N PRO A 83 -18.17 -3.82 -21.46
CA PRO A 83 -17.74 -2.58 -22.07
C PRO A 83 -18.96 -1.85 -22.66
N GLY A 84 -19.34 -0.72 -22.04
CA GLY A 84 -20.32 0.21 -22.60
C GLY A 84 -19.63 1.23 -23.51
N LYS A 85 -20.10 1.38 -24.74
CA LYS A 85 -19.64 2.43 -25.67
C LYS A 85 -20.30 3.75 -25.27
N ALA A 86 -19.50 4.77 -24.95
CA ALA A 86 -20.03 6.11 -24.73
C ALA A 86 -20.43 6.73 -26.09
N GLU A 87 -21.67 7.21 -26.19
CA GLU A 87 -22.13 8.04 -27.31
C GLU A 87 -22.40 9.46 -26.82
N ILE A 88 -21.90 10.43 -27.56
CA ILE A 88 -22.23 11.85 -27.37
C ILE A 88 -23.32 12.16 -28.41
N LYS A 89 -24.53 12.49 -27.94
CA LYS A 89 -25.56 13.07 -28.82
C LYS A 89 -25.23 14.54 -29.05
N GLN A 90 -25.11 14.93 -30.33
CA GLN A 90 -25.06 16.32 -30.77
C GLN A 90 -26.43 16.99 -30.62
#